data_AF-S4PRP2-F1
#
_entry.id   AF-S4PRP2-F1
#
_cell.length_a   1.000
_cell.length_b   1.000
_cell.length_c   1.000
_cell.angle_alpha   90.00
_cell.angle_beta   90.00
_cell.angle_gamma   90.00
#
_symmetry.space_group_name_H-M   'P 1'
#
loop_
_entity.id
_entity.type
_entity.pdbx_description
1 polymer ?
#
loop_
_entity_poly.entity_id
_entity_poly.type
_entity_poly.pdbx_seq_one_letter_code
_entity_poly.pdbx_strand_id
1 'polypeptide(L)' 'SSGTLVDFTDPKVQGHLDALVRMAQSCVIKVRASPKDVRAYFTNSPPITRSGQCFAACMLEQSDVINHGKVNRDLL' A
#
# COMPACT_ATOMS: atom_id res chain seq x y z
N SER A 1 9.16 8.85 24.21
CA SER A 1 8.38 7.72 23.65
C SER A 1 9.32 6.59 23.32
N SER A 2 9.19 5.44 23.98
CA SER A 2 9.97 4.23 23.64
C SER A 2 9.58 3.79 22.24
N GLY A 3 10.51 3.90 21.28
CA GLY A 3 10.35 3.27 19.98
C GLY A 3 10.58 1.77 20.17
N THR A 4 9.52 0.98 20.16
CA THR A 4 9.64 -0.47 20.02
C THR A 4 10.29 -0.73 18.66
N LEU A 5 11.52 -1.22 18.66
CA LEU A 5 12.20 -1.62 17.43
C LEU A 5 11.44 -2.81 16.84
N VAL A 6 10.90 -2.63 15.64
CA VAL A 6 10.26 -3.73 14.89
C VAL A 6 11.36 -4.72 14.52
N ASP A 7 11.24 -5.96 14.99
CA ASP A 7 12.12 -7.04 14.59
C ASP A 7 11.68 -7.58 13.22
N PHE A 8 12.39 -7.17 12.17
CA PHE A 8 12.13 -7.66 10.82
C PHE A 8 12.53 -9.13 10.64
N THR A 9 13.21 -9.78 11.59
CA THR A 9 13.49 -11.22 11.53
C THR A 9 12.36 -12.07 12.10
N ASP A 10 11.37 -11.46 12.78
CA ASP A 10 10.18 -12.17 13.27
C ASP A 10 9.38 -12.76 12.09
N PRO A 11 9.09 -14.08 12.09
CA PRO A 11 8.33 -14.73 11.03
C PRO A 11 6.94 -14.11 10.74
N LYS A 12 6.28 -13.56 11.76
CA LYS A 12 4.99 -12.88 11.61
C LYS A 12 5.15 -11.55 10.89
N VAL A 13 6.24 -10.82 11.19
CA VAL A 13 6.57 -9.56 10.51
C VAL A 13 6.94 -9.82 9.05
N GLN A 14 7.75 -10.85 8.79
CA GLN A 14 8.07 -11.30 7.43
C GLN A 14 6.81 -11.69 6.64
N GLY A 15 5.90 -12.46 7.25
CA GLY A 15 4.64 -12.82 6.60
C GLY A 15 3.77 -11.61 6.23
N HIS A 16 3.70 -10.60 7.09
CA HIS A 16 3.00 -9.35 6.77
C HIS A 16 3.70 -8.56 5.67
N LEU A 17 5.03 -8.50 5.68
CA LEU A 17 5.80 -7.80 4.66
C LEU A 17 5.63 -8.48 3.30
N ASP A 18 5.66 -9.80 3.24
CA ASP A 18 5.41 -10.58 2.03
C ASP A 18 4.01 -10.36 1.49
N ALA A 19 2.99 -10.32 2.36
CA ALA A 19 1.62 -10.01 1.96
C ALA A 19 1.51 -8.59 1.36
N LEU A 20 2.14 -7.60 2.00
CA LEU A 20 2.19 -6.22 1.52
C LEU A 20 2.90 -6.12 0.16
N VAL A 21 4.03 -6.81 -0.02
CA VAL A 21 4.77 -6.84 -1.29
C VAL A 21 3.93 -7.48 -2.40
N ARG A 22 3.25 -8.60 -2.12
CA ARG A 22 2.37 -9.27 -3.10
C ARG A 22 1.21 -8.37 -3.52
N MET A 23 0.60 -7.67 -2.57
CA MET A 23 -0.46 -6.70 -2.83
C MET A 23 0.05 -5.55 -3.71
N ALA A 24 1.20 -4.95 -3.35
CA ALA A 24 1.82 -3.88 -4.12
C ALA A 24 2.17 -4.33 -5.55
N GLN A 25 2.73 -5.54 -5.73
CA GLN A 25 3.04 -6.11 -7.04
C GLN A 25 1.79 -6.27 -7.91
N SER A 26 0.69 -6.78 -7.34
CA SER A 26 -0.60 -6.88 -8.02
C SER A 26 -1.08 -5.53 -8.52
N CYS A 27 -1.01 -4.49 -7.67
CA CYS A 27 -1.40 -3.14 -8.03
C CYS A 27 -0.49 -2.51 -9.08
N VAL A 28 0.83 -2.72 -9.00
CA VAL A 28 1.80 -2.26 -10.02
C VAL A 28 1.42 -2.79 -11.40
N ILE A 29 1.16 -4.09 -11.50
CA ILE A 29 0.80 -4.74 -12.77
C ILE A 29 -0.53 -4.20 -13.28
N LYS A 30 -1.56 -4.13 -12.41
CA LYS A 30 -2.92 -3.70 -12.77
C LYS A 30 -2.96 -2.30 -13.37
N VAL A 31 -2.24 -1.35 -12.78
CA VAL A 31 -2.31 0.08 -13.16
C VAL A 31 -1.10 0.56 -13.94
N ARG A 32 -0.14 -0.33 -14.22
CA ARG A 32 1.14 -0.03 -14.85
C ARG A 32 1.89 1.09 -14.13
N ALA A 33 1.97 1.00 -12.80
CA ALA A 33 2.68 1.98 -11.99
C ALA A 33 4.19 1.88 -12.20
N SER A 34 4.86 3.03 -12.22
CA SER A 34 6.33 3.08 -12.27
C SER A 34 6.95 2.91 -10.87
N PRO A 35 8.23 2.56 -10.76
CA PRO A 35 8.93 2.53 -9.47
C PRO A 35 8.88 3.87 -8.70
N LYS A 36 8.79 5.00 -9.42
CA LYS A 36 8.63 6.34 -8.82
C LYS A 36 7.27 6.47 -8.12
N ASP A 37 6.21 5.94 -8.73
CA ASP A 37 4.85 5.99 -8.18
C ASP A 37 4.75 5.13 -6.92
N VAL A 38 5.33 3.93 -6.95
CA VAL A 38 5.39 3.02 -5.79
C VAL A 38 6.16 3.65 -4.64
N ARG A 39 7.33 4.23 -4.93
CA ARG A 39 8.14 4.93 -3.92
C ARG A 39 7.35 6.06 -3.27
N ALA A 40 6.69 6.90 -4.07
CA ALA A 40 5.93 8.04 -3.55
C ALA A 40 4.85 7.60 -2.55
N TYR A 41 4.16 6.48 -2.81
CA TYR A 41 3.18 5.91 -1.88
C TYR A 41 3.81 5.56 -0.53
N PHE A 42 4.89 4.78 -0.51
CA PHE A 42 5.54 4.34 0.74
C PHE A 42 6.30 5.45 1.47
N THR A 43 6.67 6.53 0.78
CA THR A 43 7.27 7.73 1.40
C THR A 43 6.24 8.81 1.75
N ASN A 44 4.94 8.48 1.74
CA ASN A 44 3.83 9.40 2.04
C ASN A 44 3.86 10.70 1.20
N SER A 45 4.37 10.60 -0.02
CA SER A 45 4.43 11.70 -0.98
C SER A 45 3.17 11.68 -1.86
N PRO A 46 2.57 12.83 -2.16
CA PRO A 46 1.34 12.88 -2.95
C PRO A 46 1.57 12.33 -4.38
N PRO A 47 0.67 11.48 -4.91
CA PRO A 47 0.81 10.93 -6.26
C PRO A 47 0.51 11.98 -7.33
N ILE A 48 1.54 12.35 -8.11
CA ILE A 48 1.45 13.37 -9.16
C ILE A 48 0.92 12.77 -10.48
N THR A 49 1.24 11.51 -10.75
CA THR A 49 0.86 10.82 -11.98
C THR A 49 -0.49 10.14 -11.84
N ARG A 50 -1.21 9.95 -12.95
CA ARG A 50 -2.46 9.18 -12.97
C ARG A 50 -2.23 7.72 -12.54
N SER A 51 -1.13 7.10 -12.96
CA SER A 51 -0.75 5.74 -12.54
C SER A 51 -0.51 5.65 -11.03
N GLY A 52 0.14 6.66 -10.43
CA GLY A 52 0.34 6.74 -8.99
C GLY A 52 -0.95 6.94 -8.19
N GLN A 53 -1.89 7.75 -8.71
CA GLN A 53 -3.21 7.91 -8.10
C GLN A 53 -3.98 6.58 -8.12
N CYS A 54 -3.99 5.89 -9.26
CA CYS A 54 -4.61 4.57 -9.39
C CYS A 54 -3.90 3.51 -8.55
N PHE A 55 -2.58 3.60 -8.37
CA PHE A 55 -1.82 2.71 -7.48
C PHE A 55 -2.26 2.89 -6.03
N ALA A 56 -2.34 4.12 -5.53
CA ALA A 56 -2.81 4.41 -4.18
C ALA A 56 -4.25 3.92 -3.95
N ALA A 57 -5.15 4.16 -4.92
CA ALA A 57 -6.51 3.64 -4.86
C ALA A 57 -6.54 2.10 -4.83
N CYS A 58 -5.74 1.43 -5.66
CA CYS A 58 -5.65 -0.03 -5.66
C CYS A 58 -5.18 -0.58 -4.32
N MET A 59 -4.16 0.02 -3.71
CA MET A 59 -3.67 -0.39 -2.39
C MET A 59 -4.77 -0.27 -1.31
N LEU A 60 -5.55 0.82 -1.34
CA LEU A 60 -6.63 1.06 -0.39
C LEU A 60 -7.85 0.16 -0.64
N GLU A 61 -8.12 -0.19 -1.89
CA GLU A 61 -9.16 -1.16 -2.25
C GLU A 61 -8.78 -2.58 -1.78
N GLN A 62 -7.53 -3.00 -1.99
CA GLN A 62 -7.05 -4.31 -1.56
C GLN A 62 -6.97 -4.46 -0.04
N SER A 63 -6.89 -3.35 0.70
CA SER A 63 -6.93 -3.33 2.16
C SER A 63 -8.34 -3.09 2.71
N ASP A 64 -9.38 -3.15 1.87
CA ASP A 64 -10.80 -2.92 2.21
C ASP A 64 -11.12 -1.55 2.84
N VAL A 65 -10.20 -0.58 2.74
CA VAL A 65 -10.37 0.78 3.25
C VAL A 65 -11.29 1.58 2.33
N ILE A 66 -11.21 1.32 1.03
CA ILE A 66 -12.04 1.94 0.01
C ILE A 66 -12.72 0.84 -0.80
N ASN A 67 -13.97 1.06 -1.20
CA ASN A 67 -14.66 0.24 -2.19
C ASN A 67 -15.26 1.17 -3.25
N HIS A 68 -14.84 1.01 -4.51
CA HIS A 68 -15.29 1.83 -5.65
C HIS A 68 -15.23 3.34 -5.38
N GLY A 69 -14.13 3.79 -4.77
CA GLY A 69 -13.90 5.21 -4.44
C GLY A 69 -14.65 5.73 -3.22
N LYS A 70 -15.36 4.88 -2.46
CA LYS A 70 -16.01 5.23 -1.20
C LYS A 70 -15.27 4.60 -0.03
N VAL A 71 -15.05 5.37 1.04
CA VAL A 71 -14.46 4.85 2.28
C VAL A 71 -15.41 3.86 2.91
N ASN A 72 -14.88 2.71 3.32
CA ASN A 72 -15.61 1.74 4.12
C ASN A 72 -15.87 2.34 5.51
N ARG A 73 -17.13 2.62 5.81
CA ARG A 73 -17.52 3.30 7.06
C ARG A 73 -17.49 2.38 8.28
N ASP A 74 -17.41 1.07 8.08
CA ASP A 74 -17.31 0.10 9.17
C ASP A 74 -15.92 0.10 9.83
N LEU A 75 -14.95 0.79 9.22
CA LEU A 75 -13.59 0.99 9.73
C LEU A 75 -13.41 2.30 10.51
N LEU A 76 -14.47 3.11 10.66
CA LEU A 76 -14.49 4.41 11.34
C LEU A 76 -15.34 4.34 12.62
#